data_AF-A0A238F7I5-F1
#
_entry.id   AF-A0A238F7I5-F1
#
_cell.length_a   1.000
_cell.length_b   1.000
_cell.length_c   1.000
_cell.angle_alpha   90.00
_cell.angle_beta   90.00
_cell.angle_gamma   90.00
#
_symmetry.space_group_name_H-M   'P 1'
#
loop_
_entity.id
_entity.type
_entity.pdbx_description
1 polymer ?
#
loop_
_entity_poly.entity_id
_entity_poly.type
_entity_poly.pdbx_seq_one_letter_code
_entity_poly.pdbx_strand_id
1 'polypeptide(L)'
;MSSTPLQDAAEARKAKLAVLKKRKTLHDSGAPTSTDLDGDGDQDRASTEVFQFRNYDPTTGTARKHARTDELDTVEKQVEGLADEVIARDEATRAQELNLINIQPKKPNWDLKRDLDRKLARLRNKTDQAISQLIRERLQAEKGTEVAAQVGLVSGFGDQDGDNDSDDE
;
A
#
# COMPACT_ATOMS: atom_id res chain seq x y z
N MET A 1 61.86 17.58 43.75
CA MET A 1 61.89 18.41 42.52
C MET A 1 60.53 18.26 41.87
N SER A 2 59.64 19.23 42.08
CA SER A 2 58.24 19.16 41.64
C SER A 2 58.15 19.46 40.15
N SER A 3 57.70 18.46 39.37
CA SER A 3 57.28 18.63 37.98
C SER A 3 56.31 19.80 37.86
N THR A 4 56.51 20.67 36.88
CA THR A 4 55.61 21.80 36.64
C THR A 4 54.34 21.28 35.95
N PRO A 5 53.17 21.89 36.18
CA PRO A 5 51.90 21.41 35.61
C PRO A 5 51.91 21.36 34.07
N LEU A 6 52.78 22.15 33.44
CA LEU A 6 52.96 22.14 31.98
C LEU A 6 53.76 20.92 31.50
N GLN A 7 54.71 20.42 32.30
CA GLN A 7 55.48 19.22 32.01
C GLN A 7 54.60 17.96 32.08
N ASP A 8 53.78 17.83 33.14
CA ASP A 8 52.88 16.69 33.33
C ASP A 8 51.82 16.61 32.21
N ALA A 9 51.28 17.77 31.78
CA ALA A 9 50.35 17.82 30.65
C ALA A 9 51.01 17.38 29.33
N ALA A 10 52.29 17.71 29.12
CA ALA A 10 53.03 17.29 27.94
C ALA A 10 53.31 15.76 27.95
N GLU A 11 53.65 15.20 29.10
CA GLU A 11 53.90 13.76 29.26
C GLU A 11 52.61 12.93 29.10
N ALA A 12 51.49 13.38 29.67
CA ALA A 12 50.19 12.76 29.49
C ALA A 12 49.76 12.76 28.01
N ARG A 13 49.98 13.87 27.30
CA ARG A 13 49.69 13.95 25.85
C ARG A 13 50.61 13.01 25.06
N LYS A 14 51.89 12.93 25.41
CA LYS A 14 52.87 12.04 24.77
C LYS A 14 52.49 10.56 24.97
N ALA A 15 52.11 10.16 26.18
CA ALA A 15 51.67 8.80 26.48
C ALA A 15 50.40 8.42 25.70
N LYS A 16 49.41 9.32 25.68
CA LYS A 16 48.17 9.12 24.91
C LYS A 16 48.44 8.98 23.40
N LEU A 17 49.31 9.83 22.85
CA LEU A 17 49.70 9.74 21.45
C LEU A 17 50.49 8.46 21.14
N ALA A 18 51.29 7.94 22.08
CA ALA A 18 52.01 6.68 21.90
C ALA A 18 51.06 5.47 21.86
N VAL A 19 50.04 5.43 22.72
CA VAL A 19 48.99 4.39 22.68
C VAL A 19 48.22 4.43 21.36
N LEU A 20 47.83 5.63 20.92
CA LEU A 20 47.14 5.81 19.64
C LEU A 20 47.99 5.42 18.44
N LYS A 21 49.30 5.72 18.46
CA LYS A 21 50.24 5.27 17.43
C LYS A 21 50.37 3.75 17.39
N LYS A 22 50.53 3.08 18.53
CA LYS A 22 50.62 1.61 18.62
C LYS A 22 49.34 0.93 18.11
N ARG A 23 48.16 1.48 18.43
CA ARG A 23 46.88 0.99 17.90
C ARG A 23 46.75 1.23 16.39
N LYS A 24 47.21 2.37 15.89
CA LYS A 24 47.20 2.68 14.46
C LYS A 24 48.14 1.74 13.70
N THR A 25 49.34 1.45 14.21
CA THR A 25 50.26 0.52 13.53
C THR A 25 49.71 -0.91 13.49
N LEU A 26 49.03 -1.38 14.54
CA LEU A 26 48.35 -2.68 14.55
C LEU A 26 47.16 -2.76 13.60
N HIS A 27 46.48 -1.64 13.33
CA HIS A 27 45.36 -1.55 12.38
C HIS A 27 45.83 -1.35 10.93
N ASP A 28 46.94 -0.63 10.72
CA ASP A 28 47.51 -0.31 9.40
C ASP A 28 48.32 -1.47 8.82
N SER A 29 48.89 -2.34 9.66
CA SER A 29 49.56 -3.56 9.18
C SER A 29 48.60 -4.65 8.69
N GLY A 30 47.27 -4.43 8.74
CA GLY A 30 46.26 -5.35 8.20
C GLY A 30 46.39 -6.80 8.69
N ALA A 31 47.11 -7.03 9.79
CA ALA A 31 47.50 -8.35 10.22
C ALA A 31 46.37 -8.94 11.06
N PRO A 32 45.68 -10.00 10.59
CA PRO A 32 45.01 -10.87 11.54
C PRO A 32 46.07 -11.35 12.53
N THR A 33 45.75 -11.36 13.82
CA THR A 33 46.49 -12.19 14.76
C THR A 33 46.11 -13.64 14.47
N SER A 34 46.61 -14.18 13.36
CA SER A 34 46.98 -15.58 13.27
C SER A 34 48.35 -15.67 13.92
N THR A 35 48.36 -15.89 15.24
CA THR A 35 49.51 -16.52 15.87
C THR A 35 49.54 -17.98 15.42
N ASP A 36 49.92 -18.18 14.16
CA ASP A 36 50.44 -19.44 13.66
C ASP A 36 51.95 -19.22 13.56
N LEU A 37 52.61 -19.31 14.71
CA LEU A 37 54.00 -19.75 14.76
C LEU A 37 53.95 -21.15 15.35
N ASP A 38 54.40 -22.10 14.52
CA ASP A 38 54.45 -23.52 14.78
C ASP A 38 55.00 -23.84 16.19
N GLY A 39 54.30 -24.73 16.88
CA GLY A 39 54.70 -25.26 18.17
C GLY A 39 53.76 -26.39 18.59
N ASP A 40 54.14 -27.61 18.19
CA ASP A 40 53.93 -28.93 18.78
C ASP A 40 52.95 -29.10 19.96
N GLY A 41 52.21 -30.20 19.92
CA GLY A 41 50.92 -30.36 20.60
C GLY A 41 50.94 -30.42 22.12
N ASP A 42 49.81 -30.01 22.72
CA ASP A 42 49.15 -30.75 23.80
C ASP A 42 47.71 -30.21 24.01
N GLN A 43 46.83 -31.09 24.45
CA GLN A 43 45.41 -30.83 24.70
C GLN A 43 45.17 -29.96 25.94
N ASP A 44 43.96 -29.39 26.00
CA ASP A 44 43.35 -28.67 27.11
C ASP A 44 43.90 -27.28 27.44
N ARG A 45 43.14 -26.23 27.10
CA ARG A 45 42.47 -25.34 28.07
C ARG A 45 41.68 -24.22 27.39
N ALA A 46 40.42 -24.13 27.81
CA ALA A 46 39.52 -23.00 27.69
C ALA A 46 39.12 -22.63 26.25
N SER A 47 37.83 -22.87 25.95
CA SER A 47 37.10 -22.15 24.91
C SER A 47 37.32 -20.66 25.10
N THR A 48 38.31 -20.10 24.42
CA THR A 48 38.45 -18.67 24.21
C THR A 48 37.10 -18.21 23.72
N GLU A 49 36.37 -17.45 24.53
CA GLU A 49 35.08 -16.88 24.15
C GLU A 49 35.35 -15.95 22.97
N VAL A 50 35.26 -16.52 21.76
CA VAL A 50 35.48 -15.79 20.52
C VAL A 50 34.39 -14.74 20.50
N PHE A 51 34.79 -13.47 20.59
CA PHE A 51 33.88 -12.34 20.58
C PHE A 51 33.15 -12.33 19.23
N GLN A 52 31.93 -12.88 19.21
CA GLN A 52 31.11 -12.93 18.01
C GLN A 52 30.46 -11.58 17.80
N PHE A 53 30.95 -10.82 16.83
CA PHE A 53 30.27 -9.60 16.40
C PHE A 53 28.91 -9.98 15.81
N ARG A 54 27.83 -9.37 16.33
CA ARG A 54 26.44 -9.66 15.93
C ARG A 54 26.19 -9.52 14.42
N ASN A 55 27.02 -8.73 13.75
CA ASN A 55 26.95 -8.45 12.32
C ASN A 55 28.15 -9.03 11.53
N TYR A 56 28.85 -10.04 12.06
CA TYR A 56 29.93 -10.73 11.35
C TYR A 56 29.55 -12.20 11.17
N ASP A 57 29.72 -12.69 9.95
CA ASP A 57 29.58 -14.11 9.65
C ASP A 57 30.96 -14.77 9.61
N PRO A 58 31.27 -15.64 10.59
CA PRO A 58 32.59 -16.26 10.68
C PRO A 58 32.90 -17.23 9.54
N THR A 59 31.90 -17.70 8.79
CA THR A 59 32.10 -18.64 7.67
C THR A 59 32.45 -17.92 6.37
N THR A 60 31.82 -16.78 6.11
CA THR A 60 32.04 -15.99 4.89
C THR A 60 33.04 -14.85 5.10
N GLY A 61 33.42 -14.55 6.34
CA GLY A 61 34.35 -13.47 6.68
C GLY A 61 33.81 -12.08 6.37
N THR A 62 32.50 -11.94 6.15
CA THR A 62 31.86 -10.69 5.74
C THR A 62 30.75 -10.29 6.71
N ALA A 63 30.21 -9.07 6.52
CA ALA A 63 29.10 -8.60 7.34
C ALA A 63 27.86 -9.48 7.16
N ARG A 64 27.18 -9.81 8.26
CA ARG A 64 26.00 -10.68 8.28
C ARG A 64 24.85 -9.98 7.55
N LYS A 65 24.68 -10.30 6.27
CA LYS A 65 23.56 -9.80 5.47
C LYS A 65 22.29 -10.46 5.98
N HIS A 66 21.44 -9.69 6.67
CA HIS A 66 20.05 -10.06 6.83
C HIS A 66 19.45 -10.01 5.42
N ALA A 67 19.45 -11.14 4.73
CA ALA A 67 18.68 -11.29 3.51
C ALA A 67 17.22 -11.08 3.92
N ARG A 68 16.72 -9.86 3.72
CA ARG A 68 15.30 -9.64 3.57
C ARG A 68 14.96 -10.49 2.37
N THR A 69 14.44 -11.68 2.61
CA THR A 69 13.93 -12.57 1.57
C THR A 69 12.71 -11.85 1.00
N ASP A 70 12.96 -10.95 0.05
CA ASP A 70 11.97 -10.15 -0.67
C ASP A 70 11.22 -11.03 -1.70
N GLU A 71 10.70 -12.14 -1.19
CA GLU A 71 9.76 -13.04 -1.85
C GLU A 71 8.38 -12.95 -1.20
N LEU A 72 8.04 -11.78 -0.66
CA LEU A 72 6.64 -11.50 -0.38
C LEU A 72 5.93 -11.31 -1.73
N ASP A 73 4.76 -11.91 -1.85
CA ASP A 73 3.82 -11.74 -2.95
C ASP A 73 3.36 -10.26 -2.94
N THR A 74 4.09 -9.41 -3.65
CA THR A 74 3.80 -7.98 -3.73
C THR A 74 2.90 -7.70 -4.94
N VAL A 75 2.03 -6.70 -4.83
CA VAL A 75 1.07 -6.35 -5.89
C VAL A 75 1.77 -6.06 -7.22
N GLU A 76 2.99 -5.53 -7.16
CA GLU A 76 3.83 -5.28 -8.33
C GLU A 76 4.16 -6.58 -9.09
N LYS A 77 4.45 -7.68 -8.39
CA LYS A 77 4.72 -8.99 -9.02
C LYS A 77 3.44 -9.63 -9.58
N GLN A 78 2.29 -9.39 -8.94
CA GLN A 78 0.99 -9.90 -9.42
C GLN A 78 0.50 -9.18 -10.68
N VAL A 79 0.88 -7.92 -10.85
CA VAL A 79 0.51 -7.08 -12.00
C VAL A 79 1.57 -7.12 -13.10
N GLU A 80 2.78 -7.57 -12.78
CA GLU A 80 3.86 -7.80 -13.75
C GLU A 80 3.37 -8.76 -14.86
N GLY A 81 3.42 -8.30 -16.11
CA GLY A 81 3.00 -9.07 -17.30
C GLY A 81 1.51 -9.03 -17.62
N LEU A 82 0.64 -8.55 -16.74
CA LEU A 82 -0.81 -8.46 -17.03
C LEU A 82 -1.11 -7.43 -18.13
N ALA A 83 -0.33 -6.35 -18.19
CA ALA A 83 -0.42 -5.36 -19.27
C ALA A 83 -0.05 -5.98 -20.63
N ASP A 84 1.01 -6.79 -20.66
CA ASP A 84 1.48 -7.46 -21.88
C ASP A 84 0.48 -8.52 -22.35
N GLU A 85 -0.14 -9.25 -21.42
CA GLU A 85 -1.21 -10.20 -21.73
C GLU A 85 -2.45 -9.50 -22.33
N VAL A 86 -2.85 -8.35 -21.78
CA VAL A 86 -3.97 -7.56 -22.30
C VAL A 86 -3.68 -7.05 -23.71
N ILE A 87 -2.46 -6.56 -23.96
CA ILE A 87 -2.03 -6.10 -25.28
C ILE A 87 -2.01 -7.27 -26.27
N ALA A 88 -1.39 -8.40 -25.90
CA ALA A 88 -1.33 -9.59 -26.74
C ALA A 88 -2.73 -10.15 -27.07
N ARG A 89 -3.68 -10.09 -26.12
CA ARG A 89 -5.07 -10.49 -26.32
C ARG A 89 -5.81 -9.55 -27.28
N ASP A 90 -5.62 -8.24 -27.15
CA ASP A 90 -6.19 -7.25 -28.06
C ASP A 90 -5.62 -7.38 -29.48
N GLU A 91 -4.31 -7.59 -29.60
CA GLU A 91 -3.64 -7.86 -30.87
C GLU A 91 -4.12 -9.16 -31.51
N ALA A 92 -4.27 -10.25 -30.75
CA ALA A 92 -4.84 -11.49 -31.24
C ALA A 92 -6.29 -11.31 -31.72
N THR A 93 -7.08 -10.48 -31.03
CA THR A 93 -8.46 -10.15 -31.44
C THR A 93 -8.49 -9.28 -32.71
N ARG A 94 -7.52 -8.38 -32.88
CA ARG A 94 -7.37 -7.54 -34.08
C ARG A 94 -6.82 -8.32 -35.28
N ALA A 95 -5.94 -9.28 -35.03
CA ALA A 95 -5.30 -10.15 -36.03
C ALA A 95 -6.21 -11.29 -36.49
N GLN A 96 -7.25 -11.64 -35.73
CA GLN A 96 -8.37 -12.42 -36.26
C GLN A 96 -8.94 -11.65 -37.46
N GLU A 97 -8.68 -12.19 -38.65
CA GLU A 97 -9.13 -11.62 -39.91
C GLU A 97 -10.61 -11.24 -39.79
N LEU A 98 -10.92 -9.99 -40.17
CA LEU A 98 -12.29 -9.51 -40.27
C LEU A 98 -13.06 -10.51 -41.12
N ASN A 99 -13.82 -11.39 -40.48
CA ASN A 99 -14.62 -12.38 -41.17
C ASN A 99 -15.69 -11.61 -41.96
N LEU A 100 -15.48 -11.42 -43.26
CA LEU A 100 -16.39 -10.71 -44.17
C LEU A 100 -17.80 -11.31 -44.13
N ILE A 101 -17.91 -12.60 -43.79
CA ILE A 101 -19.18 -13.33 -43.61
C ILE A 101 -19.94 -12.86 -42.35
N ASN A 102 -19.24 -12.37 -41.32
CA ASN A 102 -19.85 -11.80 -40.11
C ASN A 102 -20.26 -10.32 -40.28
N ILE A 103 -19.77 -9.64 -41.32
CA ILE A 103 -20.21 -8.28 -41.69
C ILE A 103 -21.50 -8.41 -42.50
N GLN A 104 -22.57 -8.80 -41.82
CA GLN A 104 -23.92 -8.75 -42.40
C GLN A 104 -24.29 -7.31 -42.76
N PRO A 105 -25.11 -7.09 -43.82
CA PRO A 105 -25.65 -5.78 -44.12
C PRO A 105 -26.40 -5.24 -42.88
N LYS A 106 -25.87 -4.17 -42.27
CA LYS A 106 -26.45 -3.53 -41.10
C LYS A 106 -27.64 -2.65 -41.51
N LYS A 107 -28.50 -2.32 -40.54
CA LYS A 107 -29.61 -1.38 -40.75
C LYS A 107 -29.08 0.00 -41.16
N PRO A 108 -29.80 0.81 -41.96
CA PRO A 108 -29.36 2.16 -42.32
C PRO A 108 -29.07 3.07 -41.12
N ASN A 109 -29.75 2.87 -39.98
CA ASN A 109 -29.59 3.66 -38.77
C ASN A 109 -28.57 3.09 -37.75
N TRP A 110 -27.85 2.03 -38.09
CA TRP A 110 -26.95 1.36 -37.14
C TRP A 110 -25.83 2.30 -36.67
N ASP A 111 -25.29 3.09 -37.60
CA ASP A 111 -24.16 3.98 -37.33
C ASP A 111 -24.61 5.15 -36.46
N LEU A 112 -25.78 5.71 -36.79
CA LEU A 112 -26.42 6.74 -35.99
C LEU A 112 -26.68 6.25 -34.56
N LYS A 113 -27.15 5.01 -34.39
CA LYS A 113 -27.37 4.43 -33.06
C LYS A 113 -26.06 4.27 -32.29
N ARG A 114 -25.00 3.75 -32.93
CA ARG A 114 -23.69 3.57 -32.29
C ARG A 114 -23.10 4.91 -31.82
N ASP A 115 -23.15 5.93 -32.67
CA ASP A 115 -22.59 7.25 -32.36
C ASP A 115 -23.43 8.00 -31.32
N LEU A 116 -24.75 7.83 -31.36
CA LEU A 116 -25.66 8.32 -30.31
C LEU A 116 -25.38 7.61 -28.98
N ASP A 117 -25.21 6.30 -28.97
CA ASP A 117 -24.93 5.51 -27.77
C ASP A 117 -23.61 5.95 -27.11
N ARG A 118 -22.58 6.26 -27.90
CA ARG A 118 -21.31 6.82 -27.38
C ARG A 118 -21.51 8.19 -26.73
N LYS A 119 -22.33 9.05 -27.30
CA LYS A 119 -22.67 10.37 -26.72
C LYS A 119 -23.50 10.21 -25.44
N LEU A 120 -24.49 9.31 -25.46
CA LEU A 120 -25.36 9.03 -24.32
C LEU A 120 -24.63 8.34 -23.18
N ALA A 121 -23.59 7.53 -23.43
CA ALA A 121 -22.85 6.82 -22.40
C ALA A 121 -22.33 7.74 -21.28
N ARG A 122 -21.95 8.99 -21.63
CA ARG A 122 -21.52 9.99 -20.64
C ARG A 122 -22.65 10.46 -19.72
N LEU A 123 -23.89 10.43 -20.21
CA LEU A 123 -25.08 10.89 -19.49
C LEU A 123 -25.85 9.75 -18.81
N ARG A 124 -25.71 8.50 -19.27
CA ARG A 124 -26.43 7.32 -18.75
C ARG A 124 -26.40 7.23 -17.23
N ASN A 125 -25.24 7.40 -16.61
CA ASN A 125 -25.12 7.36 -15.14
C ASN A 125 -25.99 8.42 -14.43
N LYS A 126 -26.06 9.65 -14.98
CA LYS A 126 -26.91 10.72 -14.42
C LYS A 126 -28.39 10.45 -14.67
N THR A 127 -28.72 9.91 -15.85
CA THR A 127 -30.09 9.51 -16.19
C THR A 127 -30.56 8.39 -15.26
N ASP A 128 -29.73 7.38 -14.99
CA ASP A 128 -30.06 6.26 -14.10
C ASP A 128 -30.23 6.74 -12.65
N GLN A 129 -29.39 7.69 -12.21
CA GLN A 129 -29.56 8.36 -10.91
C GLN A 129 -30.87 9.13 -10.82
N ALA A 130 -31.21 9.92 -11.85
CA ALA A 130 -32.46 10.67 -11.90
C ALA A 130 -33.68 9.74 -11.94
N ILE A 131 -33.63 8.65 -12.71
CA ILE A 131 -34.67 7.61 -12.73
C ILE A 131 -34.83 7.00 -11.34
N SER A 132 -33.74 6.68 -10.66
CA SER A 132 -33.77 6.12 -9.31
C SER A 132 -34.38 7.09 -8.29
N GLN A 133 -34.07 8.38 -8.40
CA GLN A 133 -34.69 9.44 -7.58
C GLN A 133 -36.19 9.54 -7.85
N LEU A 134 -36.59 9.58 -9.11
CA LEU A 134 -38.00 9.69 -9.52
C LEU A 134 -38.82 8.47 -9.10
N ILE A 135 -38.23 7.27 -9.13
CA ILE A 135 -38.85 6.05 -8.59
C ILE A 135 -39.03 6.17 -7.08
N ARG A 136 -38.02 6.67 -6.35
CA ARG A 136 -38.10 6.86 -4.89
C ARG A 136 -39.20 7.85 -4.52
N GLU A 137 -39.27 8.98 -5.22
CA GLU A 137 -40.31 9.99 -5.03
C GLU A 137 -41.70 9.43 -5.29
N ARG A 138 -41.88 8.66 -6.37
CA ARG A 138 -43.16 7.98 -6.66
C ARG A 138 -43.57 7.00 -5.57
N LEU A 139 -42.65 6.16 -5.10
CA LEU A 139 -42.92 5.21 -4.01
C LEU A 139 -43.22 5.92 -2.68
N GLN A 140 -42.59 7.06 -2.41
CA GLN A 140 -42.88 7.88 -1.24
C GLN A 140 -44.24 8.59 -1.37
N ALA A 141 -44.60 9.06 -2.55
CA ALA A 141 -45.91 9.64 -2.81
C ALA A 141 -47.02 8.60 -2.60
N GLU A 142 -46.86 7.39 -3.16
CA GLU A 142 -47.81 6.29 -2.98
C GLU A 142 -47.97 5.92 -1.50
N LYS A 143 -46.85 5.68 -0.78
CA LYS A 143 -46.88 5.43 0.67
C LYS A 143 -47.40 6.61 1.48
N GLY A 144 -47.11 7.85 1.06
CA GLY A 144 -47.58 9.07 1.69
C GLY A 144 -49.09 9.22 1.58
N THR A 145 -49.70 8.84 0.45
CA THR A 145 -51.16 8.74 0.33
C THR A 145 -51.76 7.67 1.25
N GLU A 146 -51.13 6.51 1.40
CA GLU A 146 -51.59 5.44 2.30
C GLU A 146 -51.47 5.84 3.78
N VAL A 147 -50.36 6.45 4.17
CA VAL A 147 -50.11 6.92 5.55
C VAL A 147 -50.93 8.19 5.86
N ALA A 148 -51.07 9.13 4.93
CA ALA A 148 -51.93 10.30 5.12
C ALA A 148 -53.42 9.93 5.18
N ALA A 149 -53.85 8.91 4.45
CA ALA A 149 -55.21 8.38 4.57
C ALA A 149 -55.45 7.71 5.96
N GLN A 150 -54.45 7.00 6.50
CA GLN A 150 -54.54 6.41 7.84
C GLN A 150 -54.48 7.46 8.97
N VAL A 151 -53.64 8.49 8.83
CA VAL A 151 -53.53 9.59 9.80
C VAL A 151 -54.76 10.50 9.74
N GLY A 152 -55.34 10.74 8.56
CA GLY A 152 -56.61 11.46 8.40
C GLY A 152 -57.77 10.75 9.09
N LEU A 153 -57.87 9.42 8.97
CA LEU A 153 -58.89 8.61 9.62
C LEU A 153 -58.76 8.59 11.16
N VAL A 154 -57.54 8.62 11.69
CA VAL A 154 -57.32 8.66 13.15
C VAL A 154 -57.53 10.06 13.74
N SER A 155 -57.31 11.12 12.96
CA SER A 155 -57.55 12.50 13.41
C SER A 155 -59.03 12.93 13.34
N GLY A 156 -59.84 12.30 12.47
CA GLY A 156 -61.27 12.60 12.32
C GLY A 156 -62.18 12.13 13.46
N PHE A 157 -61.64 11.48 14.49
CA PHE A 157 -62.39 11.01 15.66
C PHE A 157 -62.17 11.88 16.91
N GLY A 158 -61.42 12.99 16.82
CA GLY A 158 -60.97 13.77 17.97
C GLY A 158 -61.60 15.15 18.20
N ASP A 159 -62.49 15.64 17.33
CA ASP A 159 -62.96 17.04 17.36
C ASP A 159 -64.49 17.16 17.19
N GLN A 160 -65.24 16.37 17.96
CA GLN A 160 -66.66 16.62 18.24
C GLN A 160 -66.75 17.11 19.67
N ASP A 161 -66.62 18.41 19.93
CA ASP A 161 -67.25 19.07 21.08
C ASP A 161 -67.09 20.60 20.96
N GLY A 162 -68.22 21.30 20.90
CA GLY A 162 -68.32 22.72 21.25
C GLY A 162 -68.26 23.71 20.08
N ASP A 163 -69.42 23.99 19.48
CA ASP A 163 -70.11 25.27 19.69
C ASP A 163 -71.12 25.52 18.56
N ASN A 164 -72.35 25.09 18.86
CA ASN A 164 -73.56 25.55 18.21
C ASN A 164 -73.93 26.90 18.85
N ASP A 165 -73.70 28.00 18.16
CA ASP A 165 -74.53 29.19 18.36
C ASP A 165 -74.71 29.97 17.05
N SER A 166 -75.88 29.72 16.48
CA SER A 166 -76.54 30.50 15.44
C SER A 166 -77.26 31.68 16.07
N ASP A 167 -77.05 32.90 15.58
CA ASP A 167 -78.15 33.72 15.04
C ASP A 167 -77.68 35.07 14.49
N ASP A 168 -78.33 35.43 13.38
CA ASP A 168 -78.26 36.62 12.55
C ASP A 168 -78.35 37.99 13.27
N GLU A 169 -77.53 38.97 12.85
CA GLU A 169 -77.92 40.22 12.13
C GLU A 169 -76.70 41.06 11.73
#